data_AF-A0AAF0AZQ8-F1
#
_entry.id   AF-A0AAF0AZQ8-F1
#
_cell.length_a   1.000
_cell.length_b   1.000
_cell.length_c   1.000
_cell.angle_alpha   90.00
_cell.angle_beta   90.00
_cell.angle_gamma   90.00
#
_symmetry.space_group_name_H-M   'P 1'
#
loop_
_entity.id
_entity.type
_entity.pdbx_description
1 polymer ?
#
loop_
_entity_poly.entity_id
_entity_poly.type
_entity_poly.pdbx_seq_one_letter_code
_entity_poly.pdbx_strand_id
1 'polypeptide(L)'
;MAFNILFLNNLGERILQYFNASLKPGRRVTKDWFMINPTHFFIVFFTYFIFIFIAYIYKSLYATHQNPDKLSKIKASSKSKNSRSYITLEKLVPIYNLIQVLLSALICVLTIYNARKRGFSLFYNYVDFSKTNIAFWCWLFYLNKIFDFVDTILIVIKQNWNQFSFLHVYHHISIFLIMWINTSVGYDGDVYYIIVSK
;
A
#
# COMPACT_ATOMS: atom_id res chain seq x y z
N MET A 1 21.69 -5.86 16.22
CA MET A 1 20.26 -5.73 15.85
C MET A 1 19.65 -4.40 16.29
N ALA A 2 19.88 -3.92 17.52
CA ALA A 2 19.34 -2.63 18.02
C ALA A 2 19.81 -1.37 17.25
N PHE A 3 21.06 -1.35 16.77
CA PHE A 3 21.61 -0.22 16.01
C PHE A 3 20.82 0.09 14.71
N ASN A 4 20.41 -0.96 13.99
CA ASN A 4 19.66 -0.80 12.74
C ASN A 4 18.23 -0.29 13.00
N ILE A 5 17.60 -0.71 14.10
CA ILE A 5 16.26 -0.27 14.48
C ILE A 5 16.28 1.22 14.87
N LEU A 6 17.24 1.62 15.71
CA LEU A 6 17.37 3.02 16.11
C LEU A 6 17.68 3.93 14.91
N PHE A 7 18.54 3.48 14.00
CA PHE A 7 18.86 4.20 12.77
C PHE A 7 17.61 4.41 11.90
N LEU A 8 16.85 3.35 11.60
CA LEU A 8 15.64 3.44 10.78
C LEU A 8 14.58 4.34 11.43
N ASN A 9 14.41 4.24 12.74
CA ASN A 9 13.50 5.11 13.47
C ASN A 9 13.91 6.59 13.36
N ASN A 10 15.18 6.89 13.59
CA ASN A 10 15.70 8.26 13.50
C ASN A 10 15.63 8.83 12.07
N LEU A 11 15.94 8.02 11.06
CA LEU A 11 15.82 8.39 9.66
C LEU A 11 14.36 8.73 9.31
N GLY A 12 13.44 7.85 9.71
CA GLY A 12 12.02 8.06 9.47
C GLY A 12 11.48 9.29 10.16
N GLU A 13 11.86 9.55 11.42
CA GLU A 13 11.46 10.76 12.11
C GLU A 13 12.00 12.03 11.44
N ARG A 14 13.22 12.01 10.89
CA ARG A 14 13.75 13.14 10.10
C ARG A 14 12.93 13.38 8.83
N ILE A 15 12.52 12.31 8.13
CA ILE A 15 11.65 12.42 6.95
C ILE A 15 10.30 13.03 7.35
N LEU A 16 9.68 12.53 8.42
CA LEU A 16 8.39 13.06 8.91
C LEU A 16 8.50 14.52 9.36
N GLN A 17 9.60 14.91 10.01
CA GLN A 17 9.87 16.30 10.38
C GLN A 17 10.09 17.21 9.17
N TYR A 18 10.67 16.70 8.07
CA TYR A 18 10.79 17.47 6.83
C TYR A 18 9.40 17.84 6.27
N PHE A 19 8.43 16.91 6.31
CA PHE A 19 7.07 17.18 5.82
C PHE A 19 6.23 18.04 6.78
N ASN A 20 6.48 17.98 8.09
CA ASN A 20 5.81 18.82 9.07
C ASN A 20 6.72 19.13 10.26
N ALA A 21 7.51 20.19 10.14
CA ALA A 21 8.46 20.59 11.17
C ALA A 21 7.78 21.07 12.47
N SER A 22 6.53 21.54 12.38
CA SER A 22 5.77 22.06 13.51
C SER A 22 5.19 20.96 14.41
N LEU A 23 4.95 19.75 13.87
CA LEU A 23 4.33 18.64 14.59
C LEU A 23 5.36 17.69 15.20
N LYS A 24 5.71 17.95 16.46
CA LYS A 24 6.63 17.10 17.24
C LYS A 24 6.06 15.69 17.45
N PRO A 25 6.90 14.63 17.48
CA PRO A 25 6.46 13.24 17.63
C PRO A 25 5.52 12.99 18.81
N GLY A 26 5.81 13.61 19.97
CA GLY A 26 4.98 13.46 21.18
C GLY A 26 3.56 14.05 21.08
N ARG A 27 3.30 14.93 20.11
CA ARG A 27 1.98 15.55 19.87
C ARG A 27 1.13 14.81 18.84
N ARG A 28 1.67 13.78 18.17
CA ARG A 28 0.96 13.02 17.16
C ARG A 28 0.03 12.02 17.85
N VAL A 29 -1.28 12.11 17.57
CA VAL A 29 -2.27 11.16 18.10
C VAL A 29 -2.11 9.76 17.50
N THR A 30 -1.46 9.66 16.34
CA THR A 30 -1.24 8.41 15.60
C THR A 30 0.07 7.70 15.96
N LYS A 31 0.91 8.28 16.83
CA LYS A 31 2.30 7.81 17.08
C LYS A 31 2.39 6.33 17.51
N ASP A 32 1.41 5.88 18.29
CA ASP A 32 1.37 4.52 18.86
C ASP A 32 0.51 3.56 18.01
N TRP A 33 -0.03 4.04 16.89
CA TRP A 33 -0.88 3.21 16.03
C TRP A 33 -0.03 2.25 15.21
N PHE A 34 -0.62 1.09 14.93
CA PHE A 34 0.05 0.04 14.17
C PHE A 34 0.53 0.56 12.81
N MET A 35 1.75 0.18 12.43
CA MET A 35 2.43 0.55 11.17
C MET A 35 2.73 2.05 10.97
N ILE A 36 2.55 2.90 12.00
CA ILE A 36 2.98 4.31 11.94
C ILE A 36 4.44 4.48 12.33
N ASN A 37 4.92 3.68 13.29
CA ASN A 37 6.32 3.70 13.69
C ASN A 37 7.22 3.48 12.46
N PRO A 38 8.22 4.37 12.23
CA PRO A 38 9.02 4.31 11.00
C PRO A 38 9.76 3.00 10.79
N THR A 39 10.16 2.31 11.87
CA THR A 39 10.83 1.02 11.77
C THR A 39 9.94 -0.02 11.08
N HIS A 40 8.66 -0.07 11.46
CA HIS A 40 7.70 -1.02 10.89
C HIS A 40 7.45 -0.69 9.40
N PHE A 41 7.29 0.60 9.09
CA PHE A 41 7.18 1.07 7.71
C PHE A 41 8.37 0.60 6.86
N PHE A 42 9.61 0.84 7.31
CA PHE A 42 10.80 0.46 6.55
C PHE A 42 10.94 -1.06 6.38
N ILE A 43 10.59 -1.84 7.40
CA ILE A 43 10.59 -3.31 7.29
C ILE A 43 9.66 -3.77 6.17
N VAL A 44 8.41 -3.28 6.16
CA VAL A 44 7.43 -3.62 5.11
C VAL A 44 7.90 -3.12 3.75
N PHE A 45 8.38 -1.87 3.68
CA PHE A 45 8.88 -1.24 2.45
C PHE A 45 10.02 -2.04 1.83
N PHE A 46 11.06 -2.38 2.60
CA PHE A 46 12.20 -3.13 2.10
C PHE A 46 11.83 -4.58 1.77
N THR A 47 10.94 -5.21 2.54
CA THR A 47 10.45 -6.56 2.22
C THR A 47 9.74 -6.57 0.87
N TYR A 48 8.86 -5.61 0.62
CA TYR A 48 8.18 -5.47 -0.67
C TYR A 48 9.17 -5.14 -1.78
N PHE A 49 10.13 -4.23 -1.55
CA PHE A 49 11.15 -3.89 -2.55
C PHE A 49 12.02 -5.09 -2.94
N ILE A 50 12.45 -5.91 -1.97
CA ILE A 50 13.18 -7.16 -2.21
C ILE A 50 12.32 -8.13 -3.03
N PHE A 51 11.04 -8.29 -2.67
CA PHE A 51 10.12 -9.12 -3.44
C PHE A 51 10.00 -8.65 -4.90
N ILE A 52 9.84 -7.36 -5.13
CA ILE A 52 9.78 -6.77 -6.47
C ILE A 52 11.08 -7.03 -7.24
N PHE A 53 12.24 -6.83 -6.61
CA PHE A 53 13.53 -7.06 -7.24
C PHE A 53 13.69 -8.53 -7.67
N ILE A 54 13.35 -9.47 -6.79
CA ILE A 54 13.33 -10.91 -7.10
C ILE A 54 12.34 -11.20 -8.25
N ALA A 55 11.14 -10.61 -8.22
CA ALA A 55 10.14 -10.78 -9.27
C ALA A 55 10.62 -10.24 -10.63
N TYR A 56 11.36 -9.14 -10.67
CA TYR A 56 11.99 -8.63 -11.90
C TYR A 56 13.08 -9.54 -12.43
N ILE A 57 13.95 -10.07 -11.56
CA ILE A 57 14.94 -11.09 -11.97
C ILE A 57 14.23 -12.30 -12.55
N TYR A 58 13.21 -12.81 -11.85
CA TYR A 58 12.44 -13.95 -12.29
C TYR A 58 11.73 -13.69 -13.63
N LYS A 59 11.15 -12.50 -13.83
CA LYS A 59 10.58 -12.07 -15.11
C LYS A 59 11.63 -12.04 -16.22
N SER A 60 12.83 -11.53 -15.94
CA SER A 60 13.93 -11.49 -16.90
C SER A 60 14.38 -12.90 -17.31
N LEU A 61 14.52 -13.81 -16.35
CA LEU A 61 14.86 -15.21 -16.62
C LEU A 61 13.75 -15.91 -17.42
N TYR A 62 12.48 -15.63 -17.08
CA TYR A 62 11.34 -16.16 -17.81
C TYR A 62 11.29 -15.69 -19.27
N ALA A 63 11.60 -14.41 -19.52
CA ALA A 63 11.64 -13.82 -20.86
C ALA A 63 12.74 -14.47 -21.73
N THR A 64 13.92 -14.73 -21.17
CA THR A 64 15.03 -15.41 -21.89
C THR A 64 14.68 -16.85 -22.28
N HIS A 65 13.79 -17.52 -21.56
CA HIS A 65 13.34 -18.89 -21.86
C HIS A 65 12.11 -18.99 -22.78
N GLN A 66 11.56 -17.88 -23.27
CA GLN A 66 10.45 -17.89 -24.23
C GLN A 66 10.92 -18.29 -25.64
N ASN A 67 10.93 -19.60 -25.90
CA ASN A 67 10.78 -20.12 -27.25
C ASN A 67 9.26 -20.26 -27.52
N PRO A 68 8.67 -19.60 -28.54
CA PRO A 68 7.21 -19.56 -28.74
C PRO A 68 6.56 -20.96 -28.80
N ASP A 69 7.26 -21.96 -29.35
CA ASP A 69 6.81 -23.36 -29.43
C ASP A 69 6.92 -24.13 -28.10
N LYS A 70 7.82 -23.73 -27.19
CA LYS A 70 7.89 -24.26 -25.82
C LYS A 70 6.89 -23.58 -24.91
N LEU A 71 6.56 -22.30 -25.13
CA LEU A 71 5.62 -21.54 -24.30
C LEU A 71 4.20 -22.11 -24.38
N SER A 72 3.74 -22.53 -25.56
CA SER A 72 2.43 -23.18 -25.75
C SER A 72 2.37 -24.54 -25.04
N LYS A 73 3.43 -25.35 -25.14
CA LYS A 73 3.58 -26.63 -24.43
C LYS A 73 3.73 -26.47 -22.91
N ILE A 74 4.45 -25.45 -22.43
CA ILE A 74 4.59 -25.13 -21.00
C ILE A 74 3.28 -24.59 -20.45
N LYS A 75 2.55 -23.72 -21.16
CA LYS A 75 1.20 -23.31 -20.75
C LYS A 75 0.25 -24.49 -20.69
N ALA A 76 0.27 -25.41 -21.66
CA ALA A 76 -0.53 -26.63 -21.63
C ALA A 76 -0.12 -27.58 -20.48
N SER A 77 1.18 -27.72 -20.20
CA SER A 77 1.72 -28.58 -19.13
C SER A 77 1.56 -27.98 -17.73
N SER A 78 1.74 -26.67 -17.55
CA SER A 78 1.51 -25.93 -16.30
C SER A 78 0.03 -25.88 -15.93
N LYS A 79 -0.86 -25.73 -16.93
CA LYS A 79 -2.32 -25.83 -16.75
C LYS A 79 -2.74 -27.24 -16.28
N SER A 80 -1.97 -28.27 -16.65
CA SER A 80 -2.19 -29.67 -16.24
C SER A 80 -1.56 -30.02 -14.88
N LYS A 81 -0.33 -29.56 -14.59
CA LYS A 81 0.45 -29.99 -13.41
C LYS A 81 0.09 -29.26 -12.11
N ASN A 82 -0.67 -28.15 -12.18
CA ASN A 82 -1.10 -27.34 -11.03
C ASN A 82 -2.59 -26.91 -11.08
N SER A 83 -3.42 -27.66 -11.80
CA SER A 83 -4.83 -27.31 -12.07
C SER A 83 -5.60 -26.89 -10.81
N ARG A 84 -5.45 -27.61 -9.70
CA ARG A 84 -6.18 -27.32 -8.46
C ARG A 84 -5.79 -25.97 -7.83
N SER A 85 -4.49 -25.66 -7.75
CA SER A 85 -4.02 -24.38 -7.18
C SER A 85 -4.43 -23.21 -8.08
N TYR A 86 -4.29 -23.38 -9.40
CA TYR A 86 -4.69 -22.37 -10.38
C TYR A 86 -6.21 -22.12 -10.37
N ILE A 87 -7.03 -23.18 -10.31
CA ILE A 87 -8.50 -23.08 -10.17
C ILE A 87 -8.89 -22.39 -8.86
N THR A 88 -8.20 -22.69 -7.76
CA THR A 88 -8.43 -22.00 -6.48
C THR A 88 -8.10 -20.51 -6.58
N LEU A 89 -6.97 -20.14 -7.19
CA LEU A 89 -6.60 -18.73 -7.40
C LEU A 89 -7.60 -17.99 -8.30
N GLU A 90 -8.13 -18.62 -9.34
CA GLU A 90 -9.16 -18.02 -10.20
C GLU A 90 -10.46 -17.72 -9.43
N LYS A 91 -10.78 -18.48 -8.39
CA LYS A 91 -11.93 -18.21 -7.51
C LYS A 91 -11.63 -17.21 -6.41
N LEU A 92 -10.42 -17.21 -5.85
CA LEU A 92 -10.03 -16.34 -4.74
C LEU A 92 -9.79 -14.89 -5.18
N VAL A 93 -9.19 -14.66 -6.36
CA VAL A 93 -8.86 -13.30 -6.83
C VAL A 93 -10.11 -12.40 -6.94
N PRO A 94 -11.23 -12.84 -7.55
CA PRO A 94 -12.45 -12.03 -7.57
C PRO A 94 -13.00 -11.70 -6.19
N ILE A 95 -12.94 -12.64 -5.23
CA ILE A 95 -13.41 -12.42 -3.86
C ILE A 95 -12.53 -11.38 -3.16
N TYR A 96 -11.21 -11.50 -3.28
CA TYR A 96 -10.26 -10.55 -2.74
C TYR A 96 -10.47 -9.14 -3.32
N ASN A 97 -10.62 -9.03 -4.65
CA ASN A 97 -10.89 -7.75 -5.31
C ASN A 97 -12.23 -7.15 -4.84
N LEU A 98 -13.27 -7.97 -4.67
CA LEU A 98 -14.56 -7.52 -4.14
C LEU A 98 -14.40 -6.97 -2.71
N ILE A 99 -13.65 -7.66 -1.86
CA ILE A 99 -13.37 -7.20 -0.49
C ILE A 99 -12.64 -5.86 -0.51
N GLN A 100 -11.61 -5.68 -1.36
CA GLN A 100 -10.91 -4.41 -1.49
C GLN A 100 -11.83 -3.28 -1.95
N VAL A 101 -12.72 -3.53 -2.92
CA VAL A 101 -13.69 -2.54 -3.39
C VAL A 101 -14.65 -2.14 -2.26
N LEU A 102 -15.20 -3.11 -1.53
CA LEU A 102 -16.10 -2.85 -0.41
C LEU A 102 -15.42 -2.09 0.74
N LEU A 103 -14.19 -2.48 1.10
CA LEU A 103 -13.40 -1.78 2.11
C LEU A 103 -13.08 -0.34 1.69
N SER A 104 -12.70 -0.13 0.42
CA SER A 104 -12.40 1.20 -0.11
C SER A 104 -13.64 2.09 -0.14
N ALA A 105 -14.79 1.55 -0.56
CA ALA A 105 -16.07 2.26 -0.54
C ALA A 105 -16.49 2.63 0.90
N LEU A 106 -16.34 1.71 1.85
CA LEU A 106 -16.65 1.97 3.26
C LEU A 106 -15.77 3.07 3.85
N ILE A 107 -14.46 3.01 3.60
CA ILE A 107 -13.51 4.04 4.06
C ILE A 107 -13.86 5.39 3.44
N CYS A 108 -14.18 5.43 2.14
CA CYS A 108 -14.55 6.66 1.45
C CYS A 108 -15.83 7.29 2.03
N VAL A 109 -16.91 6.52 2.15
CA VAL A 109 -18.20 7.00 2.70
C VAL A 109 -18.04 7.51 4.12
N LEU A 110 -17.33 6.77 4.97
CA LEU A 110 -17.15 7.16 6.37
C LEU A 110 -16.19 8.34 6.52
N THR A 111 -15.20 8.49 5.63
CA THR A 111 -14.36 9.69 5.56
C THR A 111 -15.20 10.92 5.21
N ILE A 112 -16.05 10.84 4.18
CA ILE A 112 -16.95 11.94 3.78
C ILE A 112 -17.89 12.31 4.93
N TYR A 113 -18.47 11.31 5.59
CA TYR A 113 -19.34 11.54 6.75
C TYR A 113 -18.62 12.28 7.87
N ASN A 114 -17.39 11.88 8.21
CA ASN A 114 -16.60 12.54 9.25
C ASN A 114 -16.10 13.93 8.85
N ALA A 115 -15.75 14.15 7.58
CA ALA A 115 -15.41 15.47 7.05
C ALA A 115 -16.59 16.43 7.12
N ARG A 116 -17.81 15.97 6.78
CA ARG A 116 -19.05 16.75 6.95
C ARG A 116 -19.33 17.06 8.41
N LYS A 117 -19.17 16.09 9.32
CA LYS A 117 -19.34 16.30 10.77
C LYS A 117 -18.34 17.31 11.34
N ARG A 118 -17.15 17.43 10.74
CA ARG A 118 -16.15 18.46 11.06
C ARG A 118 -16.47 19.85 10.50
N GLY A 119 -17.49 19.97 9.64
CA GLY A 119 -17.81 21.22 8.96
C GLY A 119 -16.77 21.63 7.93
N PHE A 120 -16.07 20.65 7.33
CA PHE A 120 -15.05 20.94 6.32
C PHE A 120 -15.66 21.54 5.04
N SER A 121 -15.05 22.60 4.56
CA SER A 121 -15.30 23.23 3.26
C SER A 121 -14.54 22.50 2.15
N LEU A 122 -14.76 22.89 0.90
CA LEU A 122 -14.06 22.26 -0.23
C LEU A 122 -12.54 22.51 -0.21
N PHE A 123 -12.08 23.62 0.35
CA PHE A 123 -10.64 23.94 0.42
C PHE A 123 -10.36 24.67 1.72
N TYR A 124 -9.08 24.71 2.12
CA TYR A 124 -8.59 25.51 3.25
C TYR A 124 -9.18 25.09 4.59
N ASN A 125 -9.30 23.79 4.81
CA ASN A 125 -9.80 23.27 6.07
C ASN A 125 -8.80 23.47 7.21
N TYR A 126 -9.31 23.91 8.36
CA TYR A 126 -8.50 24.02 9.57
C TYR A 126 -7.99 22.65 10.02
N VAL A 127 -6.69 22.58 10.29
CA VAL A 127 -5.99 21.36 10.69
C VAL A 127 -5.89 21.32 12.22
N ASP A 128 -6.45 20.28 12.82
CA ASP A 128 -6.39 20.01 14.25
C ASP A 128 -5.85 18.59 14.51
N PHE A 129 -4.52 18.51 14.70
CA PHE A 129 -3.82 17.26 14.96
C PHE A 129 -4.14 16.60 16.31
N SER A 130 -4.94 17.24 17.18
CA SER A 130 -5.43 16.65 18.43
C SER A 130 -6.63 15.72 18.23
N LYS A 131 -7.29 15.80 17.08
CA LYS A 131 -8.49 15.02 16.77
C LYS A 131 -8.15 13.74 16.03
N THR A 132 -8.88 12.68 16.34
CA THR A 132 -8.68 11.35 15.75
C THR A 132 -9.64 11.02 14.62
N ASN A 133 -10.70 11.82 14.41
CA ASN A 133 -11.81 11.48 13.51
C ASN A 133 -11.33 11.22 12.07
N ILE A 134 -10.60 12.15 11.47
CA ILE A 134 -10.05 12.01 10.10
C ILE A 134 -8.79 11.15 10.11
N ALA A 135 -7.99 11.27 11.17
CA ALA A 135 -6.76 10.50 11.34
C ALA A 135 -7.00 9.00 11.26
N PHE A 136 -8.07 8.51 11.90
CA PHE A 136 -8.45 7.10 11.92
C PHE A 136 -8.75 6.56 10.53
N TRP A 137 -9.50 7.30 9.71
CA TRP A 137 -9.81 6.88 8.35
C TRP A 137 -8.60 6.98 7.41
N CYS A 138 -7.73 7.98 7.60
CA CYS A 138 -6.44 8.03 6.91
C CYS A 138 -5.58 6.81 7.25
N TRP A 139 -5.58 6.39 8.51
CA TRP A 139 -4.86 5.20 8.96
C TRP A 139 -5.43 3.90 8.40
N LEU A 140 -6.75 3.71 8.43
CA LEU A 140 -7.38 2.56 7.78
C LEU A 140 -7.10 2.54 6.27
N PHE A 141 -7.12 3.69 5.60
CA PHE A 141 -6.77 3.77 4.19
C PHE A 141 -5.31 3.41 3.95
N TYR A 142 -4.38 3.88 4.80
CA TYR A 142 -2.97 3.49 4.75
C TYR A 142 -2.77 1.98 4.94
N LEU A 143 -3.44 1.36 5.92
CA LEU A 143 -3.39 -0.09 6.09
C LEU A 143 -3.95 -0.83 4.87
N ASN A 144 -5.02 -0.31 4.26
CA ASN A 144 -5.56 -0.86 3.02
C ASN A 144 -4.50 -0.89 1.89
N LYS A 145 -3.59 0.09 1.84
CA LYS A 145 -2.49 0.11 0.85
C LYS A 145 -1.40 -0.92 1.08
N ILE A 146 -1.28 -1.47 2.29
CA ILE A 146 -0.44 -2.65 2.51
C ILE A 146 -1.08 -3.88 1.85
N PHE A 147 -2.40 -4.00 1.91
CA PHE A 147 -3.11 -5.11 1.27
C PHE A 147 -3.00 -5.07 -0.25
N ASP A 148 -2.90 -3.88 -0.87
CA ASP A 148 -2.66 -3.72 -2.31
C ASP A 148 -1.31 -4.35 -2.77
N PHE A 149 -0.37 -4.64 -1.85
CA PHE A 149 0.83 -5.41 -2.22
C PHE A 149 0.52 -6.86 -2.59
N VAL A 150 -0.59 -7.42 -2.08
CA VAL A 150 -1.05 -8.77 -2.42
C VAL A 150 -1.44 -8.84 -3.91
N ASP A 151 -1.93 -7.77 -4.52
CA ASP A 151 -2.16 -7.71 -5.97
C ASP A 151 -0.91 -8.06 -6.76
N THR A 152 0.23 -7.51 -6.33
CA THR A 152 1.50 -7.75 -7.00
C THR A 152 1.98 -9.19 -6.81
N ILE A 153 1.75 -9.75 -5.63
CA ILE A 153 2.03 -11.17 -5.32
C ILE A 153 1.18 -12.08 -6.22
N LEU A 154 -0.13 -11.79 -6.33
CA LEU A 154 -1.05 -12.55 -7.17
C LEU A 154 -0.69 -12.47 -8.65
N ILE A 155 -0.27 -11.30 -9.14
CA ILE A 155 0.21 -11.11 -10.52
C ILE A 155 1.43 -12.00 -10.81
N VAL A 156 2.41 -12.02 -9.89
CA VAL A 156 3.64 -12.82 -10.02
C VAL A 156 3.33 -14.32 -9.96
N ILE A 157 2.49 -14.77 -9.02
CA ILE A 157 2.07 -16.18 -8.90
C ILE A 157 1.31 -16.64 -10.15
N LYS A 158 0.41 -15.81 -10.68
CA LYS A 158 -0.32 -16.09 -11.93
C LYS A 158 0.54 -15.95 -13.18
N GLN A 159 1.79 -15.52 -13.05
CA GLN A 159 2.71 -15.23 -14.16
C GLN A 159 2.10 -14.26 -15.18
N ASN A 160 1.29 -13.30 -14.72
CA ASN A 160 0.64 -12.32 -15.58
C ASN A 160 1.55 -11.11 -15.82
N TRP A 161 2.66 -11.32 -16.54
CA TRP A 161 3.72 -10.34 -16.73
C TRP A 161 3.28 -9.05 -17.43
N ASN A 162 2.15 -9.07 -18.13
CA ASN A 162 1.54 -7.89 -18.76
C ASN A 162 1.01 -6.90 -17.71
N GLN A 163 0.49 -7.40 -16.58
CA GLN A 163 0.05 -6.57 -15.46
C GLN A 163 1.21 -6.13 -14.57
N PHE A 164 2.28 -6.94 -14.48
CA PHE A 164 3.53 -6.57 -13.78
C PHE A 164 4.34 -5.55 -14.60
N SER A 165 3.87 -4.30 -14.61
CA SER A 165 4.46 -3.18 -15.33
C SER A 165 5.22 -2.24 -14.38
N PHE A 166 6.07 -1.39 -14.96
CA PHE A 166 6.72 -0.31 -14.22
C PHE A 166 5.69 0.60 -13.53
N LEU A 167 4.62 0.95 -14.25
CA LEU A 167 3.57 1.83 -13.73
C LEU A 167 2.88 1.22 -12.50
N HIS A 168 2.57 -0.08 -12.54
CA HIS A 168 1.99 -0.82 -11.41
C HIS A 168 2.89 -0.70 -10.17
N VAL A 169 4.16 -1.08 -10.31
CA VAL A 169 5.11 -1.08 -9.19
C VAL A 169 5.34 0.35 -8.66
N TYR A 170 5.54 1.33 -9.55
CA TYR A 170 5.69 2.72 -9.18
C TYR A 170 4.46 3.25 -8.41
N HIS A 171 3.26 2.92 -8.87
CA HIS A 171 2.02 3.33 -8.21
C HIS A 171 1.92 2.76 -6.79
N HIS A 172 2.12 1.46 -6.60
CA HIS A 172 1.99 0.86 -5.26
C HIS A 172 3.06 1.37 -4.27
N ILE A 173 4.30 1.54 -4.73
CA ILE A 173 5.39 2.10 -3.89
C ILE A 173 5.10 3.56 -3.51
N SER A 174 4.74 4.39 -4.50
CA SER A 174 4.52 5.83 -4.27
C SER A 174 3.31 6.07 -3.38
N ILE A 175 2.19 5.38 -3.62
CA ILE A 175 0.99 5.53 -2.79
C ILE A 175 1.23 5.05 -1.35
N PHE A 176 1.96 3.95 -1.15
CA PHE A 176 2.30 3.48 0.19
C PHE A 176 3.15 4.51 0.97
N LEU A 177 4.16 5.10 0.32
CA LEU A 177 5.01 6.14 0.93
C LEU A 177 4.22 7.40 1.27
N ILE A 178 3.43 7.91 0.31
CA ILE A 178 2.61 9.12 0.48
C ILE A 178 1.62 8.91 1.64
N MET A 179 0.99 7.74 1.72
CA MET A 179 0.03 7.46 2.78
C MET A 179 0.69 7.34 4.16
N TRP A 180 1.89 6.77 4.26
CA TRP A 180 2.62 6.73 5.53
C TRP A 180 2.93 8.14 6.05
N ILE A 181 3.39 9.04 5.18
CA ILE A 181 3.66 10.44 5.54
C ILE A 181 2.37 11.14 6.00
N ASN A 182 1.30 11.04 5.22
CA ASN A 182 0.04 11.71 5.53
C ASN A 182 -0.57 11.20 6.84
N THR A 183 -0.60 9.89 7.06
CA THR A 183 -1.13 9.33 8.31
C THR A 183 -0.24 9.62 9.52
N SER A 184 1.04 9.90 9.31
CA SER A 184 1.97 10.22 10.39
C SER A 184 1.96 11.70 10.76
N VAL A 185 1.87 12.61 9.79
CA VAL A 185 2.04 14.06 10.05
C VAL A 185 1.09 15.00 9.29
N GLY A 186 0.23 14.48 8.42
CA GLY A 186 -0.71 15.28 7.62
C GLY A 186 -2.18 14.93 7.85
N TYR A 187 -2.49 14.10 8.85
CA TYR A 187 -3.73 13.31 8.97
C TYR A 187 -5.02 14.08 9.31
N ASP A 188 -5.06 15.40 9.07
CA ASP A 188 -6.26 16.22 9.24
C ASP A 188 -6.34 17.36 8.22
N GLY A 189 -7.50 18.04 8.16
CA GLY A 189 -7.77 19.08 7.16
C GLY A 189 -7.92 18.48 5.76
N ASP A 190 -7.38 19.13 4.73
CA ASP A 190 -7.60 18.78 3.31
C ASP A 190 -7.06 17.40 2.90
N VAL A 191 -6.31 16.71 3.77
CA VAL A 191 -5.77 15.36 3.48
C VAL A 191 -6.85 14.32 3.15
N TYR A 192 -8.08 14.50 3.64
CA TYR A 192 -9.17 13.56 3.40
C TYR A 192 -9.48 13.40 1.90
N TYR A 193 -9.12 14.40 1.08
CA TYR A 193 -9.24 14.32 -0.36
C TYR A 193 -8.48 13.16 -0.98
N ILE A 194 -7.32 12.78 -0.42
CA ILE A 194 -6.52 11.67 -0.92
C ILE A 194 -7.30 10.34 -0.88
N ILE A 195 -8.26 10.23 0.03
CA ILE A 195 -9.14 9.07 0.20
C ILE A 195 -10.34 9.16 -0.75
N VAL A 196 -10.91 10.36 -0.92
CA VAL A 196 -12.19 10.56 -1.62
C VAL A 196 -12.02 10.77 -3.13
N SER A 197 -10.87 11.27 -3.58
CA SER A 197 -10.61 11.61 -4.99
C SER A 197 -10.01 10.45 -5.81
N LYS A 198 -10.00 9.23 -5.27
CA LYS A 198 -9.44 8.02 -5.89
C LYS A 198 -10.54 7.01 -6.15
#